data_AF-A0A6J1P7F8-F1
#
_entry.id   AF-A0A6J1P7F8-F1
#
_cell.length_a   1.000
_cell.length_b   1.000
_cell.length_c   1.000
_cell.angle_alpha   90.00
_cell.angle_beta   90.00
_cell.angle_gamma   90.00
#
_symmetry.space_group_name_H-M   'P 1'
#
loop_
_entity.id
_entity.type
_entity.pdbx_description
1 polymer ?
#
loop_
_entity_poly.entity_id
_entity_poly.type
_entity_poly.pdbx_seq_one_letter_code
_entity_poly.pdbx_strand_id
1 'polypeptide(L)'
;MTANVDGRPLYTAFQFLPSKKRYPDYFSVIDSPIDLKLIAQKIQGGEYTHLSELDKDLSNMVRNACLFNEPGSQIYKDAKTLKK
;
A
#
# COMPACT_ATOMS: atom_id res chain seq x y z
N MET A 1 3.35 16.24 -7.26
CA MET A 1 3.49 15.26 -8.35
C MET A 1 4.13 14.01 -7.77
N THR A 2 3.44 12.86 -7.74
CA THR A 2 3.87 11.61 -7.07
C THR A 2 4.60 10.65 -8.03
N ALA A 3 5.32 11.19 -9.00
CA ALA A 3 6.10 10.41 -9.96
C ALA A 3 7.51 10.16 -9.41
N ASN A 4 8.03 8.94 -9.62
CA ASN A 4 9.44 8.63 -9.36
C ASN A 4 10.33 9.34 -10.41
N VAL A 5 11.66 9.26 -10.24
CA VAL A 5 12.67 9.94 -11.10
C VAL A 5 12.45 9.64 -12.59
N ASP A 6 11.91 8.46 -12.91
CA ASP A 6 11.66 8.01 -14.29
C ASP A 6 10.27 8.40 -14.83
N GLY A 7 9.53 9.26 -14.12
CA GLY A 7 8.17 9.68 -14.51
C GLY A 7 7.07 8.66 -14.22
N ARG A 8 7.43 7.45 -13.76
CA ARG A 8 6.46 6.41 -13.36
C ARG A 8 5.70 6.82 -12.10
N PRO A 9 4.37 6.71 -12.05
CA PRO A 9 3.62 7.00 -10.83
C PRO A 9 3.95 6.00 -9.72
N LEU A 10 4.18 6.50 -8.51
CA LEU A 10 4.51 5.65 -7.35
C LEU A 10 3.34 4.78 -6.90
N TYR A 11 2.09 5.19 -7.18
CA TYR A 11 0.90 4.56 -6.62
C TYR A 11 0.51 3.24 -7.29
N THR A 12 1.01 2.94 -8.49
CA THR A 12 0.47 1.85 -9.32
C THR A 12 0.54 0.48 -8.64
N ALA A 13 1.64 0.18 -7.96
CA ALA A 13 1.84 -1.07 -7.21
C ALA A 13 0.97 -1.17 -5.93
N PHE A 14 0.36 -0.07 -5.49
CA PHE A 14 -0.42 0.01 -4.26
C PHE A 14 -1.92 0.11 -4.53
N GLN A 15 -2.36 0.15 -5.80
CA GLN A 15 -3.76 0.29 -6.16
C GLN A 15 -4.61 -0.92 -5.75
N PHE A 16 -4.06 -2.12 -5.92
CA PHE A 16 -4.77 -3.36 -5.69
C PHE A 16 -3.88 -4.35 -4.93
N LEU A 17 -4.47 -5.05 -3.97
CA LEU A 17 -3.87 -6.22 -3.35
C LEU A 17 -3.52 -7.27 -4.41
N PRO A 18 -2.47 -8.07 -4.19
CA PRO A 18 -2.16 -9.17 -5.08
C PRO A 18 -3.30 -10.19 -5.08
N SER A 19 -3.46 -10.90 -6.19
CA SER A 19 -4.48 -11.96 -6.28
C SER A 19 -4.19 -13.05 -5.24
N LYS A 20 -5.11 -13.27 -4.30
CA LYS A 20 -5.00 -14.32 -3.26
C LYS A 20 -4.78 -15.72 -3.83
N LYS A 21 -5.32 -16.01 -5.03
CA LYS A 21 -5.09 -17.28 -5.73
C LYS A 21 -3.65 -17.42 -6.23
N ARG A 22 -3.04 -16.34 -6.71
CA ARG A 22 -1.68 -16.35 -7.27
C ARG A 22 -0.59 -16.14 -6.21
N TYR A 23 -0.91 -15.40 -5.16
CA TYR A 23 0.00 -15.02 -4.09
C TYR A 23 -0.61 -15.38 -2.72
N PRO A 24 -0.85 -16.67 -2.44
CA PRO A 24 -1.38 -17.09 -1.14
C PRO A 24 -0.43 -16.69 0.00
N ASP A 25 0.89 -16.73 -0.23
CA ASP A 25 1.91 -16.40 0.78
C ASP A 25 1.85 -14.94 1.24
N TYR A 26 1.39 -14.03 0.38
CA TYR A 26 1.15 -12.65 0.80
C TYR A 26 0.16 -12.59 1.96
N PHE A 27 -0.90 -13.40 1.90
CA PHE A 27 -1.94 -13.44 2.92
C PHE A 27 -1.60 -14.35 4.11
N SER A 28 -0.49 -15.11 4.06
CA SER A 28 0.04 -15.82 5.24
C SER A 28 1.09 -14.99 5.99
N VAL A 29 1.79 -14.09 5.30
CA VAL A 29 2.82 -13.21 5.88
C VAL A 29 2.24 -11.87 6.36
N ILE A 30 1.23 -11.34 5.67
CA ILE A 30 0.65 -10.03 5.96
C ILE A 30 -0.65 -10.16 6.75
N ASP A 31 -0.61 -9.75 8.02
CA ASP A 31 -1.74 -9.84 8.96
C ASP A 31 -2.94 -8.97 8.58
N SER A 32 -2.69 -7.78 8.03
CA SER A 32 -3.74 -6.80 7.71
C SER A 32 -3.56 -6.26 6.29
N PRO A 33 -3.92 -7.03 5.26
CA PRO A 33 -3.85 -6.61 3.87
C PRO A 33 -4.70 -5.36 3.61
N ILE A 34 -4.12 -4.37 2.95
CA ILE A 34 -4.80 -3.15 2.52
C ILE A 34 -4.18 -2.61 1.23
N ASP A 35 -4.99 -1.96 0.40
CA ASP A 35 -4.59 -1.27 -0.83
C ASP A 35 -5.29 0.09 -0.92
N LEU A 36 -4.91 0.92 -1.90
CA LEU A 36 -5.51 2.24 -2.11
C LEU A 36 -6.98 2.15 -2.53
N LYS A 37 -7.41 1.06 -3.19
CA LYS A 37 -8.82 0.86 -3.54
C LYS A 37 -9.67 0.74 -2.27
N LEU A 38 -9.26 -0.08 -1.31
CA LEU A 38 -9.95 -0.26 -0.05
C LEU A 38 -9.95 1.03 0.76
N ILE A 39 -8.82 1.73 0.84
CA ILE A 39 -8.74 3.03 1.51
C ILE A 39 -9.73 4.03 0.87
N ALA A 40 -9.79 4.09 -0.46
CA ALA A 40 -10.74 4.96 -1.16
C ALA A 40 -12.20 4.58 -0.89
N GLN A 41 -12.52 3.29 -0.80
CA GLN A 41 -13.84 2.81 -0.42
C GLN A 41 -14.21 3.24 1.01
N LYS A 42 -13.27 3.12 1.96
CA LYS A 42 -13.47 3.57 3.35
C LYS A 42 -13.69 5.07 3.46
N ILE A 43 -12.99 5.88 2.66
CA ILE A 43 -13.23 7.33 2.55
C ILE A 43 -14.65 7.59 2.06
N GLN A 44 -15.08 6.95 0.96
CA GLN A 44 -16.40 7.15 0.37
C GLN A 44 -17.53 6.65 1.29
N GLY A 45 -17.27 5.60 2.07
CA GLY A 45 -18.18 5.06 3.07
C GLY A 45 -18.26 5.86 4.37
N GLY A 46 -17.40 6.88 4.55
CA GLY A 46 -17.35 7.66 5.80
C GLY A 46 -16.82 6.85 6.99
N GLU A 47 -16.02 5.81 6.76
CA GLU A 47 -15.53 4.92 7.82
C GLU A 47 -14.40 5.54 8.66
N TYR A 48 -13.80 6.63 8.18
CA TYR A 48 -12.79 7.38 8.93
C TYR A 48 -13.44 8.55 9.66
N THR A 49 -13.53 8.43 10.98
CA THR A 49 -14.00 9.50 11.87
C THR A 49 -12.91 10.55 12.07
N HIS A 50 -11.65 10.12 12.04
CA HIS A 50 -10.48 10.98 12.23
C HIS A 50 -9.43 10.76 11.14
N LEU A 51 -8.72 11.84 10.76
CA LEU A 51 -7.61 11.75 9.79
C LEU A 51 -6.50 10.78 10.23
N SER A 52 -6.34 10.56 11.54
CA SER A 52 -5.38 9.60 12.08
C SER A 52 -5.70 8.14 11.73
N GLU A 53 -6.96 7.82 11.41
CA GLU A 53 -7.37 6.48 10.99
C GLU A 53 -7.00 6.23 9.52
N LEU A 54 -7.19 7.25 8.67
CA LEU A 54 -6.70 7.24 7.30
C LEU A 54 -5.16 7.14 7.25
N ASP A 55 -4.46 7.92 8.07
CA ASP A 55 -3.00 7.87 8.18
C ASP A 55 -2.49 6.50 8.62
N LYS A 56 -3.16 5.86 9.58
CA LYS A 56 -2.85 4.48 10.00
C LYS A 56 -2.96 3.49 8.86
N ASP A 57 -4.01 3.58 8.04
CA ASP A 57 -4.22 2.67 6.91
C ASP A 57 -3.21 2.90 5.78
N LEU A 58 -2.88 4.15 5.46
CA LEU A 58 -1.80 4.49 4.52
C LEU A 58 -0.44 3.99 5.01
N SER A 59 -0.15 4.20 6.30
CA SER A 59 1.06 3.70 6.95
C SER A 59 1.14 2.18 6.94
N ASN A 60 0.01 1.50 7.19
CA ASN A 60 -0.05 0.04 7.15
C ASN A 60 0.19 -0.50 5.73
N MET A 61 -0.39 0.12 4.71
CA MET A 61 -0.14 -0.22 3.31
C MET A 61 1.36 -0.15 2.95
N VAL A 62 2.02 0.95 3.34
CA VAL A 62 3.47 1.13 3.13
C VAL A 62 4.29 0.09 3.91
N ARG A 63 3.91 -0.19 5.17
CA ARG A 63 4.57 -1.19 6.01
C ARG A 63 4.46 -2.59 5.41
N ASN A 64 3.27 -2.99 4.96
CA ASN A 64 3.04 -4.29 4.32
C ASN A 64 3.90 -4.45 3.06
N ALA A 65 3.98 -3.40 2.24
CA ALA A 65 4.83 -3.42 1.06
C ALA A 65 6.32 -3.58 1.43
N CYS A 66 6.80 -2.91 2.49
CA CYS A 66 8.17 -3.07 2.95
C CYS A 66 8.44 -4.44 3.60
N LEU A 67 7.43 -5.06 4.20
CA LEU A 67 7.56 -6.36 4.88
C LEU A 67 7.60 -7.52 3.88
N PHE A 68 6.74 -7.48 2.85
CA PHE A 68 6.64 -8.57 1.89
C PHE A 68 7.67 -8.49 0.77
N ASN A 69 8.02 -7.28 0.31
CA ASN A 69 8.91 -7.12 -0.84
C ASN A 69 10.36 -7.01 -0.38
N GLU A 70 11.27 -7.64 -1.12
CA GLU A 70 12.70 -7.64 -0.80
C GLU A 70 13.28 -6.21 -0.75
N PRO A 71 14.16 -5.91 0.22
CA PRO A 71 14.93 -4.68 0.22
C PRO A 71 15.67 -4.50 -1.11
N GLY A 72 15.49 -3.34 -1.75
CA GLY A 72 16.09 -3.04 -3.05
C GLY A 72 15.18 -3.29 -4.27
N SER A 73 14.11 -4.06 -4.10
CA SER A 73 13.05 -4.17 -5.12
C SER A 73 12.40 -2.81 -5.39
N GLN A 74 11.83 -2.64 -6.58
CA GLN A 74 11.21 -1.37 -6.97
C GLN A 74 10.04 -1.00 -6.06
N ILE A 75 9.18 -1.97 -5.70
CA ILE A 75 8.02 -1.75 -4.84
C ILE A 75 8.47 -1.32 -3.43
N TYR A 76 9.53 -1.94 -2.90
CA TYR A 76 10.12 -1.54 -1.63
C TYR A 76 10.61 -0.08 -1.67
N LYS A 77 11.35 0.30 -2.71
CA LYS A 77 11.85 1.67 -2.90
C LYS A 77 10.71 2.68 -3.04
N ASP A 78 9.66 2.32 -3.77
CA ASP A 78 8.48 3.16 -3.92
C ASP A 78 7.74 3.35 -2.58
N ALA A 79 7.57 2.28 -1.80
CA ALA A 79 6.96 2.33 -0.47
C ALA A 79 7.74 3.26 0.47
N LYS A 80 9.08 3.17 0.44
CA LYS A 80 9.96 4.05 1.20
C LYS A 80 9.89 5.50 0.75
N THR A 81 9.59 5.75 -0.53
CA THR A 81 9.41 7.09 -1.08
C THR A 81 8.06 7.68 -0.67
N LEU A 82 6.99 6.87 -0.69
CA LEU A 82 5.65 7.28 -0.24
C LEU A 82 5.57 7.59 1.25
N LYS A 83 6.47 7.03 2.07
CA LYS A 83 6.54 7.32 3.51
C LYS A 83 7.11 8.72 3.83
N LYS A 84 7.81 9.36 2.89
CA LYS A 84 8.44 10.67 3.10
C LYS A 84 7.44 11.80 2.92
#